data_AF-A0A2N6FAN0-F1
#
_entry.id   AF-A0A2N6FAN0-F1
#
_cell.length_a   1.000
_cell.length_b   1.000
_cell.length_c   1.000
_cell.angle_alpha   90.00
_cell.angle_beta   90.00
_cell.angle_gamma   90.00
#
_symmetry.space_group_name_H-M   'P 1'
#
loop_
_entity.id
_entity.type
_entity.pdbx_description
1 polymer ?
#
loop_
_entity_poly.entity_id
_entity_poly.type
_entity_poly.pdbx_seq_one_letter_code
_entity_poly.pdbx_strand_id
1 'polypeptide(L)'
;MKKMTVLCIVTSMALFASYAAADVIYTCTNTGQERTITIVYQDQVTKVPCEVIYQKGDVTETLWSAQNEVGYCEAKVEAFLEKQRGWGWACNASAVPASEEGMMSQKATKEEAQETAPQEVKGDI
;
A
#
# COMPACT_ATOMS: atom_id res chain seq x y z
N MET A 1 -24.83 -20.25 -49.67
CA MET A 1 -23.65 -19.67 -50.34
C MET A 1 -23.84 -18.17 -50.58
N LYS A 2 -23.16 -17.30 -49.83
CA LYS A 2 -22.48 -16.08 -50.33
C LYS A 2 -22.09 -15.14 -49.18
N LYS A 3 -20.77 -15.06 -49.00
CA LYS A 3 -19.97 -13.86 -48.70
C LYS A 3 -20.20 -13.18 -47.34
N MET A 4 -19.49 -13.75 -46.37
CA MET A 4 -18.62 -13.06 -45.42
C MET A 4 -18.29 -11.62 -45.84
N THR A 5 -18.79 -10.66 -45.07
CA THR A 5 -18.23 -9.30 -44.99
C THR A 5 -17.86 -9.09 -43.53
N VAL A 6 -16.62 -9.45 -43.20
CA VAL A 6 -15.96 -9.08 -41.95
C VAL A 6 -15.74 -7.57 -42.02
N LEU A 7 -16.64 -6.79 -41.43
CA LEU A 7 -16.40 -5.38 -41.18
C LEU A 7 -15.76 -5.28 -39.80
N CYS A 8 -14.44 -5.14 -39.80
CA CYS A 8 -13.62 -4.84 -38.63
C CYS A 8 -14.09 -3.50 -38.02
N ILE A 9 -15.06 -3.53 -37.12
CA ILE A 9 -15.32 -2.40 -36.22
C ILE A 9 -14.31 -2.54 -35.09
N VAL A 10 -13.28 -1.73 -35.21
CA VAL A 10 -12.14 -1.56 -34.33
C VAL A 10 -12.61 -1.60 -32.88
N THR A 11 -12.21 -2.67 -32.20
CA THR A 11 -12.28 -2.87 -30.76
C THR A 11 -11.66 -1.68 -30.03
N SER A 12 -12.49 -0.71 -29.65
CA SER A 12 -12.12 0.32 -28.69
C SER A 12 -12.24 -0.29 -27.30
N MET A 13 -11.22 -1.08 -26.94
CA MET A 13 -11.08 -1.60 -25.59
C MET A 13 -10.77 -0.41 -24.69
N ALA A 14 -11.81 0.13 -24.05
CA ALA A 14 -11.66 1.15 -23.03
C ALA A 14 -10.75 0.58 -21.95
N LEU A 15 -9.52 1.10 -21.88
CA LEU A 15 -8.66 0.93 -20.72
C LEU A 15 -9.35 1.71 -19.60
N PHE A 16 -10.22 1.02 -18.84
CA PHE A 16 -10.64 1.52 -17.55
C PHE A 16 -9.37 1.59 -16.72
N ALA A 17 -8.80 2.79 -16.59
CA ALA A 17 -7.77 3.04 -15.61
C ALA A 17 -8.39 2.68 -14.26
N SER A 18 -7.91 1.60 -13.66
CA SER A 18 -8.19 1.30 -12.26
C SER A 18 -7.54 2.42 -11.46
N TYR A 19 -8.32 3.44 -11.11
CA TYR A 19 -7.87 4.45 -10.17
C TYR A 19 -7.65 3.72 -8.84
N ALA A 20 -6.39 3.41 -8.54
CA ALA A 20 -6.02 2.98 -7.21
C ALA A 20 -6.36 4.15 -6.27
N ALA A 21 -7.36 3.92 -5.42
CA ALA A 21 -7.73 4.83 -4.37
C ALA A 21 -6.48 5.10 -3.49
N ALA A 22 -6.10 6.38 -3.34
CA ALA A 22 -5.17 6.77 -2.28
C ALA A 22 -5.88 6.56 -0.94
N ASP A 23 -5.52 5.49 -0.27
CA ASP A 23 -6.03 5.18 1.05
C ASP A 23 -5.19 5.88 2.13
N VAL A 24 -5.84 6.27 3.22
CA VAL A 24 -5.13 6.74 4.41
C VAL A 24 -4.91 5.54 5.32
N ILE A 25 -3.65 5.19 5.56
CA ILE A 25 -3.29 4.01 6.34
C ILE A 25 -2.73 4.46 7.70
N TYR A 26 -3.21 3.84 8.77
CA TYR A 26 -2.65 3.96 10.10
C TYR A 26 -2.10 2.62 10.56
N THR A 27 -0.81 2.58 10.88
CA THR A 27 -0.17 1.43 11.50
C THR A 27 -0.05 1.66 12.99
N CYS A 28 -0.65 0.77 13.77
CA CYS A 28 -0.63 0.81 15.23
C CYS A 28 0.21 -0.36 15.77
N THR A 29 1.15 -0.08 16.66
CA THR A 29 2.01 -1.10 17.29
C THR A 29 1.91 -1.10 18.82
N ASN A 30 2.02 -2.28 19.43
CA ASN A 30 2.09 -2.48 20.87
C ASN A 30 2.80 -3.80 21.21
N THR A 31 3.90 -3.74 21.95
CA THR A 31 4.65 -4.92 22.45
C THR A 31 4.87 -6.02 21.38
N GLY A 32 5.32 -5.63 20.18
CA GLY A 32 5.58 -6.55 19.07
C GLY A 32 4.34 -7.01 18.28
N GLN A 33 3.15 -6.52 18.63
CA GLN A 33 1.94 -6.69 17.82
C GLN A 33 1.73 -5.48 16.90
N GLU A 34 1.17 -5.73 15.73
CA GLU A 34 0.83 -4.73 14.73
C GLU A 34 -0.62 -4.89 14.28
N ARG A 35 -1.24 -3.76 13.92
CA ARG A 35 -2.54 -3.71 13.26
C ARG A 35 -2.64 -2.48 12.39
N THR A 36 -3.46 -2.59 11.36
CA THR A 36 -3.64 -1.55 10.36
C THR A 36 -5.08 -1.09 10.34
N ILE A 37 -5.29 0.22 10.25
CA ILE A 37 -6.60 0.85 10.06
C ILE A 37 -6.49 1.67 8.78
N THR A 38 -7.28 1.32 7.78
CA THR A 38 -7.24 1.94 6.45
C THR A 38 -8.56 2.60 6.13
N ILE A 39 -8.54 3.86 5.70
CA ILE A 39 -9.69 4.52 5.10
C ILE A 39 -9.59 4.33 3.59
N VAL A 40 -10.57 3.63 3.01
CA VAL A 40 -10.68 3.38 1.58
C VAL A 40 -11.75 4.30 1.01
N TYR A 41 -11.43 5.06 -0.04
CA TYR A 41 -12.39 5.89 -0.77
C TYR A 41 -12.59 5.36 -2.17
N GLN A 42 -13.85 5.17 -2.59
CA GLN A 42 -14.17 4.79 -3.97
C GLN A 42 -13.84 5.92 -4.97
N ASP A 43 -13.96 7.17 -4.54
CA ASP A 43 -13.60 8.36 -5.31
C ASP A 43 -12.71 9.28 -4.47
N GLN A 44 -11.54 9.62 -5.02
CA GLN A 44 -10.52 10.39 -4.31
C GLN A 44 -10.80 11.89 -4.26
N VAL A 45 -11.70 12.40 -5.10
CA VAL A 45 -12.11 13.80 -5.15
C VAL A 45 -13.28 14.04 -4.21
N THR A 46 -14.32 13.19 -4.30
CA THR A 46 -15.53 13.37 -3.50
C THR A 46 -15.42 12.74 -2.11
N LYS A 47 -14.48 11.81 -1.91
CA LYS A 47 -14.23 11.07 -0.65
C LYS A 47 -15.43 10.25 -0.16
N VAL A 48 -16.36 9.92 -1.05
CA VAL A 48 -17.49 9.03 -0.79
C VAL A 48 -17.81 8.18 -2.03
N PRO A 49 -18.36 6.97 -1.87
CA PRO A 49 -18.45 6.18 -0.65
C PRO A 49 -17.08 5.91 0.00
N CYS A 50 -17.07 5.71 1.32
CA CYS A 50 -15.87 5.38 2.09
C CYS A 50 -16.08 4.13 2.95
N GLU A 51 -15.01 3.41 3.23
CA GLU A 51 -14.95 2.26 4.15
C GLU A 51 -13.75 2.37 5.09
N VAL A 52 -13.89 1.86 6.31
CA VAL A 52 -12.79 1.73 7.27
C VAL A 52 -12.49 0.25 7.45
N ILE A 53 -11.32 -0.17 6.96
CA ILE A 53 -10.84 -1.54 7.03
C ILE A 53 -9.87 -1.67 8.21
N TYR A 54 -10.07 -2.69 9.03
CA TYR A 54 -9.19 -3.05 10.12
C TYR A 54 -8.54 -4.40 9.84
N GLN A 55 -7.22 -4.47 10.02
CA GLN A 55 -6.46 -5.70 9.88
C GLN A 55 -5.61 -5.98 11.12
N LYS A 56 -5.65 -7.22 11.61
CA LYS A 56 -4.80 -7.72 12.68
C LYS A 56 -4.38 -9.15 12.37
N GLY A 57 -3.11 -9.35 12.03
CA GLY A 57 -2.63 -10.63 11.50
C GLY A 57 -3.38 -10.99 10.22
N ASP A 58 -3.96 -12.19 10.18
CA ASP A 58 -4.73 -12.70 9.04
C ASP A 58 -6.22 -12.29 9.07
N VAL A 59 -6.66 -11.60 10.13
CA VAL A 59 -8.06 -11.15 10.26
C VAL A 59 -8.21 -9.76 9.65
N THR A 60 -9.18 -9.63 8.74
CA THR A 60 -9.56 -8.37 8.10
C THR A 60 -11.07 -8.13 8.27
N GLU A 61 -11.45 -6.94 8.70
CA GLU A 61 -12.84 -6.57 8.98
C GLU A 61 -13.15 -5.16 8.49
N THR A 62 -14.32 -4.96 7.86
CA THR A 62 -14.86 -3.62 7.60
C THR A 62 -15.60 -3.15 8.85
N LEU A 63 -15.06 -2.15 9.54
CA LEU A 63 -15.65 -1.64 10.78
C LEU A 63 -16.79 -0.65 10.52
N TRP A 64 -16.63 0.21 9.51
CA TRP A 64 -17.59 1.25 9.16
C TRP A 64 -17.59 1.51 7.65
N SER A 65 -18.71 1.97 7.13
CA SER A 65 -18.82 2.50 5.78
C SER A 65 -19.85 3.62 5.71
N ALA A 66 -19.72 4.49 4.71
CA ALA A 66 -20.70 5.52 4.38
C ALA A 66 -20.79 5.68 2.87
N GLN A 67 -22.01 5.93 2.36
CA GLN A 67 -22.25 6.04 0.92
C GLN A 67 -22.14 7.48 0.42
N ASN A 68 -22.51 8.45 1.24
CA ASN A 68 -22.71 9.84 0.84
C ASN A 68 -22.42 10.85 1.96
N GLU A 69 -21.86 10.41 3.08
CA GLU A 69 -21.52 11.27 4.20
C GLU A 69 -20.01 11.54 4.22
N VAL A 70 -19.61 12.66 3.62
CA VAL A 70 -18.22 13.10 3.58
C VAL A 70 -17.73 13.36 5.02
N GLY A 71 -16.55 12.84 5.37
CA GLY A 71 -15.95 13.01 6.70
C GLY A 71 -16.35 11.94 7.73
N TYR A 72 -17.31 11.07 7.41
CA TYR A 72 -17.77 10.04 8.35
C TYR A 72 -16.67 9.04 8.71
N CYS A 73 -15.95 8.50 7.72
CA CYS A 73 -14.92 7.49 7.95
C CYS A 73 -13.72 8.07 8.72
N GLU A 74 -13.34 9.31 8.41
CA GLU A 74 -12.26 10.05 9.07
C GLU A 74 -12.58 10.26 10.55
N ALA A 75 -13.79 10.74 10.86
CA ALA A 75 -14.22 10.94 12.24
C ALA A 75 -14.26 9.62 13.03
N LYS A 76 -14.69 8.51 12.40
CA LYS A 76 -14.66 7.18 13.02
C LYS A 76 -13.24 6.71 13.29
N VAL A 77 -12.33 6.89 12.34
CA VAL A 77 -10.92 6.52 12.51
C VAL A 77 -10.26 7.34 13.58
N GLU A 78 -10.43 8.67 13.61
CA GLU A 78 -9.86 9.52 14.65
C GLU A 78 -10.31 9.07 16.05
N ALA A 79 -11.61 8.88 16.24
CA ALA A 79 -12.16 8.38 17.50
C ALA A 79 -11.65 6.98 17.87
N PHE A 80 -11.41 6.12 16.88
CA PHE A 80 -10.87 4.78 17.13
C PHE A 80 -9.39 4.82 17.49
N LEU A 81 -8.58 5.64 16.82
CA LEU A 81 -7.16 5.83 17.12
C LEU A 81 -6.94 6.32 18.55
N GLU A 82 -7.77 7.23 19.04
CA GLU A 82 -7.73 7.65 20.45
C GLU A 82 -7.97 6.48 21.41
N LYS A 83 -8.90 5.57 21.09
CA LYS A 83 -9.09 4.35 21.88
C LYS A 83 -7.87 3.44 21.82
N GLN A 84 -7.28 3.24 20.64
CA GLN A 84 -6.06 2.44 20.49
C GLN A 84 -4.93 3.00 21.36
N ARG A 85 -4.72 4.32 21.34
CA ARG A 85 -3.74 5.02 22.17
C ARG A 85 -4.04 4.85 23.66
N GLY A 86 -5.31 4.99 24.06
CA GLY A 86 -5.76 4.72 25.42
C GLY A 86 -5.52 3.27 25.88
N TRP A 87 -5.46 2.32 24.95
CA TRP A 87 -5.08 0.92 25.21
C TRP A 87 -3.57 0.66 25.09
N GLY A 88 -2.76 1.71 24.96
CA GLY A 88 -1.30 1.63 24.92
C GLY A 88 -0.69 1.42 23.54
N TRP A 89 -1.44 1.63 22.46
CA TRP A 89 -0.93 1.44 21.09
C TRP A 89 -0.39 2.75 20.53
N ALA A 90 0.76 2.67 19.87
CA ALA A 90 1.35 3.78 19.14
C ALA A 90 0.92 3.72 17.68
N CYS A 91 0.13 4.69 17.22
CA CYS A 91 -0.42 4.72 15.87
C CYS A 91 0.16 5.87 15.04
N ASN A 92 0.64 5.57 13.84
CA ASN A 92 1.23 6.54 12.91
C ASN A 92 0.51 6.47 11.56
N ALA A 93 0.27 7.64 10.95
CA ALA A 93 -0.32 7.75 9.63
C ALA A 93 0.74 7.64 8.54
N SER A 94 0.41 6.92 7.48
CA SER A 94 1.15 6.86 6.22
C SER A 94 0.18 7.22 5.11
N ALA A 95 0.37 8.38 4.49
CA ALA A 95 -0.33 8.70 3.26
C ALA A 95 0.37 7.93 2.13
N VAL A 96 -0.36 7.03 1.46
CA VAL A 96 0.14 6.43 0.22
C VAL A 96 -0.26 7.38 -0.90
N PRO A 97 0.69 8.09 -1.54
CA PRO A 97 0.35 8.85 -2.73
C PRO A 97 -0.16 7.88 -3.80
N ALA A 98 -1.34 8.17 -4.37
CA ALA A 98 -1.79 7.49 -5.58
C ALA A 98 -0.79 7.85 -6.69
N SER A 99 -0.16 6.84 -7.29
CA SER A 99 1.07 6.89 -8.11
C SER A 99 2.32 7.08 -7.24
N GLU A 100 3.34 6.23 -7.30
CA GLU A 100 4.02 5.73 -8.49
C GLU A 100 4.50 4.28 -8.32
N GLU A 101 4.50 3.55 -9.44
CA GLU A 101 5.17 2.27 -9.60
C GLU A 101 6.69 2.46 -9.40
N GLY A 102 7.15 2.25 -8.18
CA GLY A 102 8.54 2.40 -7.76
C GLY A 102 9.15 1.08 -7.29
N MET A 103 9.50 0.22 -8.25
CA MET A 103 10.72 -0.59 -8.28
C MET A 103 11.36 -0.96 -6.93
N MET A 104 11.26 -2.23 -6.52
CA MET A 104 12.37 -2.97 -5.89
C MET A 104 12.19 -4.46 -6.14
N SER A 105 12.95 -5.03 -7.08
CA SER A 105 13.39 -6.42 -6.96
C SER A 105 14.90 -6.46 -7.04
N GLN A 106 15.45 -7.04 -5.99
CA GLN A 106 16.83 -7.00 -5.58
C GLN A 106 17.62 -8.08 -6.33
N LYS A 107 18.79 -7.72 -6.86
CA LYS A 107 19.84 -8.72 -7.11
C LYS A 107 20.90 -8.57 -6.02
N ALA A 108 20.73 -9.30 -4.94
CA ALA A 108 21.81 -9.66 -4.05
C ALA A 108 21.98 -11.18 -4.13
N THR A 109 22.97 -11.63 -4.89
CA THR A 109 23.43 -13.02 -4.83
C THR A 109 24.95 -12.99 -4.75
N LYS A 110 25.42 -13.32 -3.55
CA LYS A 110 26.52 -14.24 -3.27
C LYS A 110 27.95 -13.81 -3.62
N GLU A 111 28.68 -13.46 -2.56
CA GLU A 111 29.90 -14.15 -2.09
C GLU A 111 30.81 -14.75 -3.17
N GLU A 112 31.97 -14.10 -3.40
CA GLU A 112 33.22 -14.80 -3.70
C GLU A 112 34.33 -14.26 -2.79
N ALA A 113 34.91 -15.19 -2.05
CA ALA A 113 36.09 -15.01 -1.23
C ALA A 113 37.30 -14.74 -2.11
N GLN A 114 38.16 -13.81 -1.69
CA GLN A 114 39.54 -13.78 -2.17
C GLN A 114 40.50 -13.67 -0.98
N GLU A 115 40.93 -14.85 -0.57
CA GLU A 115 42.25 -15.12 -0.01
C GLU A 115 43.34 -14.56 -0.93
N THR A 116 44.27 -13.76 -0.42
CA THR A 116 45.67 -13.76 -0.85
C THR A 116 46.53 -13.00 0.16
N ALA A 117 47.60 -13.67 0.58
CA ALA A 117 48.52 -13.30 1.65
C ALA A 117 49.32 -12.00 1.40
N PRO A 118 49.83 -11.33 2.45
CA PRO A 118 50.84 -10.29 2.29
C PRO A 118 52.23 -10.93 2.10
N GLN A 119 52.84 -10.69 0.93
CA GLN A 119 54.25 -10.95 0.71
C GLN A 119 55.06 -9.65 0.64
N GLU A 120 56.01 -9.59 1.57
CA GLU A 120 57.41 -9.22 1.37
C GLU A 120 57.86 -7.74 1.37
N VAL A 121 58.93 -7.58 2.13
CA VAL A 121 59.76 -6.42 2.47
C VAL A 121 60.68 -6.06 1.30
N LYS A 122 60.81 -4.76 0.99
CA LYS A 122 62.06 -4.22 0.45
C LYS A 122 62.16 -2.73 0.78
N GLY A 123 63.13 -2.39 1.62
CA GLY A 123 63.49 -1.01 1.92
C GLY A 123 64.32 -0.39 0.80
N ASP A 124 64.40 0.93 0.79
CA ASP A 124 65.48 1.71 0.18
C ASP A 124 65.49 3.14 0.79
N ILE A 125 66.68 3.51 1.29
CA ILE A 125 67.23 4.85 1.58
C ILE A 125 66.82 5.55 2.89
#